data_AF-A0A1I6B560-F1
#
_entry.id   AF-A0A1I6B560-F1
#
_cell.length_a   1.000
_cell.length_b   1.000
_cell.length_c   1.000
_cell.angle_alpha   90.00
_cell.angle_beta   90.00
_cell.angle_gamma   90.00
#
_symmetry.space_group_name_H-M   'P 1'
#
loop_
_entity.id
_entity.type
_entity.pdbx_description
1 polymer ?
#
loop_
_entity_poly.entity_id
_entity_poly.type
_entity_poly.pdbx_seq_one_letter_code
_entity_poly.pdbx_strand_id
1 'polypeptide(L)' 'MYTVLVVSIIIVVIVLLLSVITTSKAYDFKHSVDPLEDNPHLSNQEENTTDPNKKS' A
#
# COMPACT_ATOMS: atom_id res chain seq x y z
N MET A 1 0.08 28.09 32.59
CA MET A 1 -0.43 26.70 32.42
C MET A 1 -0.98 26.48 31.02
N TYR A 2 -1.91 27.29 30.51
CA TYR A 2 -2.42 27.17 29.14
C TYR A 2 -1.37 27.33 28.03
N THR A 3 -0.34 28.14 28.26
CA THR A 3 0.80 28.29 27.35
C THR A 3 1.54 26.96 27.11
N VAL A 4 1.74 26.17 28.16
CA VAL A 4 2.38 24.84 28.08
C VAL A 4 1.48 23.88 27.30
N LEU A 5 0.16 23.96 27.51
CA LEU A 5 -0.83 23.15 26.79
C LEU A 5 -0.80 23.46 25.29
N VAL A 6 -0.79 24.73 24.90
CA VAL A 6 -0.73 25.16 23.50
C VAL A 6 0.58 24.73 22.85
N VAL A 7 1.72 24.93 23.52
CA VAL A 7 3.05 24.53 23.00
C VAL A 7 3.13 23.02 22.82
N SER A 8 2.58 22.23 23.75
CA SER A 8 2.55 20.77 23.64
C SER A 8 1.77 20.30 22.41
N ILE A 9 0.60 20.87 22.15
CA ILE A 9 -0.20 20.54 20.96
C ILE A 9 0.56 20.88 19.68
N ILE A 10 1.19 22.05 19.63
CA ILE A 10 1.97 22.48 18.45
C ILE A 10 3.10 21.49 18.16
N ILE A 11 3.84 21.05 19.18
CA ILE A 11 4.94 20.08 19.01
C ILE A 11 4.40 18.75 18.48
N VAL A 12 3.28 18.25 19.02
CA VAL A 12 2.66 17.01 18.54
C VAL A 12 2.27 17.11 17.07
N VAL A 13 1.69 18.23 16.64
CA VAL A 13 1.31 18.44 15.23
C VAL A 13 2.55 18.47 14.33
N ILE A 14 3.62 19.14 14.75
CA ILE A 14 4.88 19.18 14.00
C ILE A 14 5.46 17.76 13.85
N VAL A 15 5.53 17.01 14.95
CA VAL A 15 6.03 15.62 14.93
C VAL A 15 5.16 14.75 14.03
N LEU A 16 3.83 14.86 14.11
CA LEU A 16 2.91 14.10 13.26
C LEU A 16 3.12 14.39 11.77
N LEU A 17 3.24 15.66 11.39
CA LEU A 17 3.49 16.06 10.01
C LEU A 17 4.83 15.50 9.51
N LEU A 18 5.90 15.62 10.32
CA LEU A 18 7.21 15.05 9.99
C LEU A 18 7.15 13.54 9.84
N SER A 19 6.44 12.84 10.73
CA SER A 19 6.25 11.39 10.67
C SER A 19 5.51 10.97 9.41
N VAL A 20 4.38 11.60 9.10
CA VAL A 20 3.59 11.26 7.89
C VAL A 20 4.39 11.55 6.62
N ILE A 21 5.12 12.68 6.54
CA ILE A 21 5.94 12.98 5.36
C ILE A 21 7.04 11.93 5.18
N THR A 22 7.72 11.56 6.26
CA THR A 22 8.81 10.56 6.24
C THR A 22 8.27 9.17 5.89
N THR A 23 7.16 8.78 6.50
CA THR A 23 6.51 7.49 6.28
C THR A 23 5.88 7.41 4.89
N SER A 24 5.25 8.48 4.39
CA SER A 24 4.76 8.56 3.01
C SER A 24 5.88 8.40 2.00
N LYS A 25 7.07 8.95 2.25
CA LYS A 25 8.26 8.71 1.40
C LYS A 25 8.69 7.24 1.39
N ALA A 26 8.50 6.51 2.49
CA ALA A 26 8.78 5.08 2.58
C ALA A 26 7.67 4.20 1.97
N TYR A 27 6.41 4.64 1.98
CA TYR A 27 5.32 3.98 1.26
C TYR A 27 5.37 4.25 -0.26
N ASP A 28 5.77 5.47 -0.64
CA ASP A 28 6.04 5.89 -2.03
C ASP A 28 7.33 5.24 -2.55
N PHE A 29 8.19 4.73 -1.65
CA PHE A 29 9.24 3.80 -2.01
C PHE A 29 8.63 2.43 -2.32
N LYS A 30 8.03 2.38 -3.52
CA LYS A 30 7.80 1.17 -4.31
C LYS A 30 7.10 0.05 -3.54
N HIS A 31 5.80 -0.06 -3.76
CA HIS A 31 5.29 -1.30 -4.32
C HIS A 31 6.06 -1.59 -5.64
N SER A 32 7.33 -2.02 -5.53
CA SER A 32 7.84 -3.06 -6.41
C SER A 32 7.17 -4.32 -5.87
N VAL A 33 5.84 -4.37 -6.01
CA VAL A 33 5.17 -5.64 -6.21
C VAL A 33 5.88 -6.11 -7.46
N ASP A 34 6.84 -7.00 -7.28
CA ASP A 34 7.53 -7.61 -8.41
C ASP A 34 6.43 -7.95 -9.41
N PRO A 35 6.49 -7.43 -10.66
CA PRO A 35 5.53 -7.82 -11.65
C PRO A 35 5.51 -9.34 -11.65
N LEU A 36 4.34 -9.94 -11.41
CA LEU A 36 4.16 -11.40 -11.41
C LEU A 36 4.45 -12.04 -12.79
N GLU A 37 5.03 -11.28 -13.72
CA GLU A 37 5.33 -11.63 -15.09
C GLU A 37 6.55 -12.55 -15.24
N ASP A 38 7.37 -12.73 -14.19
CA ASP A 38 8.53 -13.64 -14.21
C ASP A 38 8.39 -14.82 -13.24
N ASN A 39 7.15 -15.30 -13.05
CA ASN A 39 6.91 -16.53 -12.28
C ASN A 39 6.59 -17.70 -13.23
N PRO A 40 7.57 -18.57 -13.56
CA PRO A 40 7.39 -19.71 -14.48
C PRO A 40 6.39 -20.77 -13.99
N HIS A 41 5.82 -20.59 -12.79
CA HIS A 41 4.77 -21.43 -12.22
C HIS A 41 3.34 -20.95 -12.51
N LEU A 42 3.13 -19.76 -13.08
CA LEU A 42 1.78 -19.25 -13.43
C LEU A 42 1.27 -19.73 -14.80
N SER A 43 2.11 -20.31 -15.63
CA SER A 43 1.77 -20.78 -16.99
C SER A 43 0.91 -22.05 -17.05
N ASN A 44 0.47 -22.60 -15.91
CA ASN A 44 -0.28 -23.86 -15.85
C ASN A 44 -1.61 -23.76 -15.05
N GLN A 45 -2.19 -22.57 -14.93
CA GLN A 45 -3.50 -22.42 -14.27
C GLN A 45 -4.48 -21.55 -15.06
N GLU A 46 -4.54 -21.75 -16.38
CA GLU A 46 -5.66 -21.28 -17.22
C GLU A 46 -6.19 -22.42 -18.09
N GLU A 47 -6.46 -23.59 -17.51
CA GLU A 47 -7.24 -24.65 -18.19
C GLU A 47 -8.06 -25.49 -17.21
N ASN A 48 -8.86 -24.86 -16.34
CA ASN A 48 -9.99 -25.56 -15.72
C ASN A 48 -11.08 -24.60 -15.22
N THR A 49 -11.84 -24.02 -16.13
CA THR A 49 -13.23 -23.66 -15.81
C THR A 49 -14.11 -24.07 -16.97
N THR A 50 -14.55 -25.32 -16.88
CA THR A 50 -15.65 -25.92 -17.61
C THR A 50 -16.91 -25.06 -17.43
N ASP A 51 -17.32 -24.33 -18.46
CA ASP A 51 -18.71 -23.86 -18.60
C ASP A 51 -19.37 -24.64 -19.77
N PRO A 52 -20.27 -25.59 -19.50
CA PRO A 52 -20.87 -26.44 -20.53
C PRO A 52 -22.08 -25.82 -21.23
N ASN A 53 -22.37 -24.50 -21.14
CA ASN A 53 -23.59 -23.96 -21.74
C ASN A 53 -23.41 -22.62 -22.47
N LYS A 54 -22.77 -22.65 -23.65
CA LYS A 54 -22.96 -21.61 -24.66
C LYS A 54 -22.71 -22.08 -26.10
N LYS A 55 -23.54 -23.01 -26.61
CA LYS A 55 -23.83 -23.13 -28.06
C LYS A 55 -25.06 -24.02 -28.31
N SER A 56 -26.25 -23.42 -28.40
CA SER A 56 -27.36 -23.90 -29.23
C SER A 56 -28.01 -22.73 -29.93
#